data_AF-A0A925LIG5-F1
#
_entry.id   AF-A0A925LIG5-F1
#
_cell.length_a   1.000
_cell.length_b   1.000
_cell.length_c   1.000
_cell.angle_alpha   90.00
_cell.angle_beta   90.00
_cell.angle_gamma   90.00
#
_symmetry.space_group_name_H-M   'P 1'
#
loop_
_entity.id
_entity.type
_entity.pdbx_description
1 polymer ?
#
loop_
_entity_poly.entity_id
_entity_poly.type
_entity_poly.pdbx_seq_one_letter_code
_entity_poly.pdbx_strand_id
1 'polypeptide(L)'
;MIEANKDVENEAQNQETHSLQKHPMKRWLKAILTVLGVCVVLIVMGLVYLNVHTFSIQYQPKTIAQFWSENDLANKFIANGNQIEIQIPDEVLSTEVMLILKKRTLSSHFEVNSLFVDAKKQRLNMNTHFYGIKLPLSMSFLPLLEGDDMVIRFSDIVIGEGGFPLQASTSEKLMKLLFGNQLPIILDSKSVLDVGIVKIKNVNLLEDHYSFNIEINDAIIKDELKLMSESANSELMAYFKDSAIESEKKAYYYLSNADDLGNEDIEILINDILSDCKIAESIFTLTDTQVSQEIFVRYEKYLKDIDSNLLIEKKKAHLTEILKPVCKEIMDILESVYFATDPLYINKGLPYRLATGESLSLSTVVMDQKVKVPAKMLNKMAFCYDKENDRLIISYEMSRGLKLLIYKEEAIMMTTETYEKTFTPAGTGEAKWVQDVVTWDAISEQMKAYFQEENIYVRYMKADNQYAFVIASPKYNYQNYWAFALEMKDNQWSIIEENVASIEYLNKRHPDFNLKTVTNEIETVQLHNLGDEMISVILDDMVNKEMIPTKDGITIEYCSYGNQYIDFLLTGGKEYVYLVYSMYLHTVYDKETAIKTWEDLPDLITLQDPPGIQ
;
A
#
# COMPACT_ATOMS: atom_id res chain seq x y z
N MET A 1 44.24 -93.47 116.68
CA MET A 1 43.49 -94.71 117.00
C MET A 1 42.38 -94.27 117.93
N ILE A 2 41.11 -94.50 117.56
CA ILE A 2 39.89 -94.15 118.32
C ILE A 2 39.59 -92.62 118.39
N GLU A 3 38.35 -92.24 118.01
CA GLU A 3 37.58 -90.99 118.36
C GLU A 3 38.23 -89.60 118.12
N ALA A 4 37.55 -88.43 118.18
CA ALA A 4 36.13 -88.00 118.12
C ALA A 4 36.13 -86.59 117.44
N ASN A 5 35.21 -86.17 116.58
CA ASN A 5 33.78 -85.86 116.77
C ASN A 5 33.46 -84.66 117.72
N LYS A 6 33.48 -83.42 117.20
CA LYS A 6 32.36 -82.43 117.21
C LYS A 6 32.77 -80.97 116.89
N ASP A 7 31.87 -80.28 116.17
CA ASP A 7 31.33 -78.90 116.29
C ASP A 7 32.22 -77.78 116.90
N VAL A 8 32.25 -76.52 116.41
CA VAL A 8 31.18 -75.63 115.89
C VAL A 8 31.71 -74.69 114.77
N GLU A 9 30.77 -74.02 114.07
CA GLU A 9 30.86 -72.89 113.11
C GLU A 9 31.85 -71.74 113.52
N ASN A 10 32.32 -70.82 112.65
CA ASN A 10 31.56 -70.09 111.61
C ASN A 10 32.42 -69.42 110.48
N GLU A 11 31.77 -68.68 109.57
CA GLU A 11 32.24 -68.08 108.28
C GLU A 11 33.50 -67.16 108.28
N ALA A 12 34.25 -67.10 107.15
CA ALA A 12 34.35 -65.93 106.22
C ALA A 12 35.54 -65.96 105.20
N GLN A 13 35.42 -65.15 104.12
CA GLN A 13 36.43 -64.73 103.09
C GLN A 13 36.84 -65.78 102.00
N ASN A 14 36.96 -65.49 100.69
CA ASN A 14 37.61 -64.46 99.83
C ASN A 14 39.15 -64.63 99.68
N GLN A 15 39.81 -64.45 98.51
CA GLN A 15 39.38 -64.11 97.13
C GLN A 15 40.50 -64.46 96.07
N GLU A 16 40.35 -63.98 94.82
CA GLU A 16 41.31 -63.94 93.68
C GLU A 16 41.63 -65.25 92.92
N THR A 17 41.86 -65.30 91.58
CA THR A 17 41.68 -64.42 90.38
C THR A 17 41.47 -65.39 89.15
N HIS A 18 41.62 -65.17 87.82
CA HIS A 18 42.07 -64.08 86.92
C HIS A 18 41.64 -64.37 85.45
N SER A 19 41.27 -63.38 84.62
CA SER A 19 41.53 -63.28 83.14
C SER A 19 40.68 -62.20 82.43
N LEU A 20 41.07 -61.74 81.22
CA LEU A 20 40.55 -60.52 80.57
C LEU A 20 40.84 -60.48 79.04
N GLN A 21 39.85 -60.27 78.14
CA GLN A 21 40.04 -59.54 76.84
C GLN A 21 38.79 -59.33 75.93
N LYS A 22 38.87 -58.27 75.09
CA LYS A 22 38.17 -57.94 73.80
C LYS A 22 36.92 -57.02 73.75
N HIS A 23 36.97 -56.15 72.72
CA HIS A 23 35.92 -55.34 72.04
C HIS A 23 35.38 -54.00 72.63
N PRO A 24 36.14 -52.89 72.50
CA PRO A 24 35.56 -51.55 72.39
C PRO A 24 34.88 -51.31 71.01
N MET A 25 35.48 -51.86 69.94
CA MET A 25 35.10 -51.59 68.54
C MET A 25 33.63 -51.92 68.21
N LYS A 26 33.06 -52.98 68.81
CA LYS A 26 31.64 -53.35 68.63
C LYS A 26 30.66 -52.35 69.24
N ARG A 27 31.06 -51.58 70.27
CA ARG A 27 30.21 -50.52 70.85
C ARG A 27 30.21 -49.27 69.95
N TRP A 28 31.37 -48.88 69.42
CA TRP A 28 31.47 -47.79 68.45
C TRP A 28 30.72 -48.10 67.14
N LEU A 29 30.86 -49.32 66.59
CA LEU A 29 30.13 -49.72 65.39
C LEU A 29 28.61 -49.71 65.63
N LYS A 30 28.14 -50.17 66.81
CA LYS A 30 26.72 -50.06 67.19
C LYS A 30 26.28 -48.61 67.34
N ALA A 31 27.07 -47.73 67.95
CA ALA A 31 26.72 -46.31 68.08
C ALA A 31 26.59 -45.64 66.71
N ILE A 32 27.53 -45.88 65.79
CA ILE A 32 27.45 -45.40 64.39
C ILE A 32 26.20 -45.96 63.70
N LEU A 33 25.93 -47.26 63.80
CA LEU A 33 24.73 -47.88 63.21
C LEU A 33 23.42 -47.33 63.81
N THR A 34 23.38 -47.01 65.10
CA THR A 34 22.21 -46.39 65.74
C THR A 34 22.03 -44.94 65.28
N VAL A 35 23.09 -44.14 65.23
CA VAL A 35 23.04 -42.75 64.72
C VAL A 35 22.62 -42.75 63.25
N LEU A 36 23.22 -43.61 62.43
CA LEU A 36 22.91 -43.72 61.01
C LEU A 36 21.48 -44.26 60.79
N GLY A 37 21.01 -45.17 61.63
CA GLY A 37 19.61 -45.62 61.66
C GLY A 37 18.63 -44.51 62.04
N VAL A 38 18.95 -43.68 63.04
CA VAL A 38 18.17 -42.48 63.40
C VAL A 38 18.16 -41.48 62.25
N CYS A 39 19.29 -41.23 61.60
CA CYS A 39 19.35 -40.37 60.41
C CYS A 39 18.47 -40.92 59.27
N VAL A 40 18.50 -42.23 59.00
CA VAL A 40 17.62 -42.86 58.00
C VAL A 40 16.14 -42.74 58.38
N VAL A 41 15.78 -42.94 59.65
CA VAL A 41 14.39 -42.74 60.12
C VAL A 41 13.95 -41.28 59.97
N LEU A 42 14.81 -40.31 60.29
CA LEU A 42 14.53 -38.88 60.10
C LEU A 42 14.40 -38.51 58.62
N ILE A 43 15.23 -39.05 57.74
CA ILE A 43 15.12 -38.87 56.28
C ILE A 43 13.81 -39.47 55.77
N VAL A 44 13.44 -40.69 56.18
CA VAL A 44 12.18 -41.33 55.79
C VAL A 44 10.97 -40.55 56.32
N MET A 45 11.00 -40.07 57.57
CA MET A 45 9.95 -39.20 58.11
C MET A 45 9.85 -37.88 57.34
N GLY A 46 10.97 -37.28 56.94
CA GLY A 46 10.99 -36.11 56.06
C GLY A 46 10.37 -36.39 54.69
N LEU A 47 10.73 -37.50 54.04
CA LEU A 47 10.16 -37.91 52.76
C LEU A 47 8.65 -38.23 52.85
N VAL A 48 8.18 -38.78 53.97
CA VAL A 48 6.75 -38.98 54.24
C VAL A 48 6.04 -37.63 54.45
N TYR A 49 6.60 -36.73 55.26
CA TYR A 49 6.07 -35.38 55.46
C TYR A 49 5.93 -34.61 54.13
N LEU A 50 6.97 -34.65 53.29
CA LEU A 50 6.98 -34.03 51.96
C LEU A 50 6.00 -34.66 50.96
N ASN A 51 5.58 -35.92 51.17
CA ASN A 51 4.52 -36.56 50.38
C ASN A 51 3.12 -36.29 50.91
N VAL A 52 2.94 -36.19 52.23
CA VAL A 52 1.63 -35.94 52.86
C VAL A 52 1.21 -34.48 52.72
N HIS A 53 2.16 -33.54 52.76
CA HIS A 53 1.90 -32.10 52.65
C HIS A 53 2.14 -31.53 51.23
N THR A 54 1.88 -32.33 50.19
CA THR A 54 1.77 -31.82 48.80
C THR A 54 0.43 -31.12 48.59
N PHE A 55 0.46 -29.96 47.93
CA PHE A 55 -0.74 -29.17 47.67
C PHE A 55 -1.69 -29.86 46.68
N SER A 56 -2.98 -29.94 47.00
CA SER A 56 -4.01 -30.42 46.08
C SER A 56 -4.35 -29.35 45.04
N ILE A 57 -3.61 -29.33 43.93
CA ILE A 57 -3.74 -28.32 42.86
C ILE A 57 -4.51 -28.93 41.68
N GLN A 58 -5.71 -28.40 41.41
CA GLN A 58 -6.51 -28.69 40.21
C GLN A 58 -7.24 -27.40 39.77
N TYR A 59 -7.03 -26.99 38.52
CA TYR A 59 -7.74 -25.91 37.82
C TYR A 59 -7.70 -26.16 36.31
N GLN A 60 -8.49 -25.44 35.52
CA GLN A 60 -8.38 -25.51 34.06
C GLN A 60 -7.36 -24.47 33.57
N PRO A 61 -6.29 -24.87 32.87
CA PRO A 61 -5.25 -23.93 32.44
C PRO A 61 -5.81 -22.96 31.38
N LYS A 62 -5.67 -21.66 31.65
CA LYS A 62 -6.24 -20.58 30.85
C LYS A 62 -5.25 -19.42 30.80
N THR A 63 -4.78 -19.04 29.61
CA THR A 63 -3.83 -17.94 29.45
C THR A 63 -4.52 -16.58 29.67
N ILE A 64 -3.74 -15.53 29.97
CA ILE A 64 -4.33 -14.18 30.06
C ILE A 64 -4.88 -13.74 28.68
N ALA A 65 -4.23 -14.11 27.58
CA ALA A 65 -4.73 -13.86 26.22
C ALA A 65 -6.10 -14.54 25.93
N GLN A 66 -6.30 -15.78 26.41
CA GLN A 66 -7.61 -16.45 26.36
C GLN A 66 -8.63 -15.73 27.24
N PHE A 67 -8.24 -15.34 28.45
CA PHE A 67 -9.12 -14.58 29.35
C PHE A 67 -9.59 -13.25 28.74
N TRP A 68 -8.71 -12.49 28.06
CA TRP A 68 -9.11 -11.23 27.42
C TRP A 68 -10.01 -11.41 26.19
N SER A 69 -9.71 -12.39 25.34
CA SER A 69 -10.53 -12.65 24.15
C SER A 69 -11.96 -13.13 24.49
N GLU A 70 -12.12 -13.86 25.59
CA GLU A 70 -13.44 -14.22 26.14
C GLU A 70 -14.16 -13.08 26.87
N ASN A 71 -13.46 -12.02 27.28
CA ASN A 71 -14.02 -10.92 28.09
C ASN A 71 -14.46 -9.69 27.28
N ASP A 72 -14.28 -9.68 25.95
CA ASP A 72 -14.56 -8.56 25.02
C ASP A 72 -14.22 -7.18 25.60
N LEU A 73 -12.92 -6.94 25.77
CA LEU A 73 -12.40 -5.69 26.36
C LEU A 73 -12.95 -4.43 25.67
N ALA A 74 -13.09 -4.44 24.35
CA ALA A 74 -13.59 -3.28 23.62
C ALA A 74 -15.02 -2.91 24.01
N ASN A 75 -15.93 -3.90 24.09
CA ASN A 75 -17.29 -3.65 24.59
C ASN A 75 -17.31 -3.19 26.06
N LYS A 76 -16.33 -3.60 26.89
CA LYS A 76 -16.20 -3.08 28.25
C LYS A 76 -15.72 -1.62 28.29
N PHE A 77 -14.77 -1.22 27.44
CA PHE A 77 -14.35 0.18 27.32
C PHE A 77 -15.49 1.07 26.81
N ILE A 78 -16.24 0.64 25.79
CA ILE A 78 -17.42 1.36 25.28
C ILE A 78 -18.48 1.54 26.39
N ALA A 79 -18.71 0.52 27.23
CA ALA A 79 -19.72 0.57 28.29
C ALA A 79 -19.32 1.36 29.55
N ASN A 80 -18.02 1.58 29.80
CA ASN A 80 -17.53 2.14 31.08
C ASN A 80 -16.53 3.31 30.93
N GLY A 81 -16.13 3.67 29.71
CA GLY A 81 -15.12 4.69 29.42
C GLY A 81 -13.67 4.18 29.42
N ASN A 82 -12.72 5.12 29.32
CA ASN A 82 -11.28 4.86 29.13
C ASN A 82 -10.60 3.99 30.21
N GLN A 83 -11.19 3.79 31.40
CA GLN A 83 -10.61 3.00 32.48
C GLN A 83 -11.58 1.92 32.95
N ILE A 84 -11.15 0.67 32.92
CA ILE A 84 -11.95 -0.48 33.38
C ILE A 84 -11.19 -1.32 34.40
N GLU A 85 -11.89 -1.70 35.46
CA GLU A 85 -11.39 -2.59 36.50
C GLU A 85 -11.84 -4.02 36.21
N ILE A 86 -10.92 -4.98 36.18
CA ILE A 86 -11.23 -6.39 35.90
C ILE A 86 -10.52 -7.31 36.91
N GLN A 87 -11.34 -8.07 37.65
CA GLN A 87 -10.91 -9.21 38.47
C GLN A 87 -10.24 -10.28 37.58
N ILE A 88 -9.02 -10.69 37.94
CA ILE A 88 -8.29 -11.76 37.27
C ILE A 88 -8.40 -13.05 38.11
N PRO A 89 -8.90 -14.17 37.53
CA PRO A 89 -8.95 -15.44 38.25
C PRO A 89 -7.57 -15.98 38.62
N ASP A 90 -7.46 -16.57 39.82
CA ASP A 90 -6.23 -17.21 40.32
C ASP A 90 -5.68 -18.28 39.36
N GLU A 91 -6.53 -19.01 38.65
CA GLU A 91 -6.15 -20.00 37.62
C GLU A 91 -5.44 -19.37 36.41
N VAL A 92 -5.78 -18.13 36.06
CA VAL A 92 -5.18 -17.40 34.94
C VAL A 92 -3.77 -16.94 35.31
N LEU A 93 -3.59 -16.33 36.49
CA LEU A 93 -2.26 -16.00 37.02
C LEU A 93 -1.39 -17.26 37.20
N SER A 94 -1.99 -18.35 37.69
CA SER A 94 -1.31 -19.64 37.84
C SER A 94 -0.80 -20.19 36.50
N THR A 95 -1.59 -20.04 35.43
CA THR A 95 -1.22 -20.50 34.08
C THR A 95 -0.01 -19.75 33.55
N GLU A 96 0.02 -18.42 33.60
CA GLU A 96 1.14 -17.65 33.06
C GLU A 96 2.44 -17.81 33.87
N VAL A 97 2.35 -17.82 35.20
CA VAL A 97 3.52 -18.06 36.06
C VAL A 97 4.10 -19.46 35.79
N MET A 98 3.24 -20.46 35.58
CA MET A 98 3.66 -21.81 35.16
C MET A 98 4.32 -21.81 33.77
N LEU A 99 3.76 -21.09 32.79
CA LEU A 99 4.33 -20.99 31.44
C LEU A 99 5.69 -20.30 31.43
N ILE A 100 5.88 -19.23 32.23
CA ILE A 100 7.19 -18.58 32.38
C ILE A 100 8.20 -19.49 33.08
N LEU A 101 7.83 -20.15 34.18
CA LEU A 101 8.73 -21.06 34.89
C LEU A 101 9.14 -22.27 34.03
N LYS A 102 8.28 -22.76 33.14
CA LYS A 102 8.61 -23.82 32.16
C LYS A 102 9.47 -23.33 30.99
N LYS A 103 9.42 -22.04 30.64
CA LYS A 103 10.28 -21.42 29.62
C LYS A 103 11.68 -21.06 30.15
N ARG A 104 11.84 -20.80 31.45
CA ARG A 104 13.13 -20.44 32.07
C ARG A 104 13.99 -21.69 32.33
N THR A 105 15.29 -21.59 32.06
CA THR A 105 16.28 -22.62 32.41
C THR A 105 16.53 -22.63 33.92
N LEU A 106 15.67 -23.35 34.64
CA LEU A 106 15.86 -23.75 36.04
C LEU A 106 17.07 -24.69 36.19
N SER A 107 17.49 -24.97 37.42
CA SER A 107 18.60 -25.91 37.65
C SER A 107 18.27 -27.31 37.11
N SER A 108 19.28 -28.04 36.63
CA SER A 108 19.14 -29.34 35.92
C SER A 108 18.50 -30.49 36.72
N HIS A 109 18.09 -30.22 37.96
CA HIS A 109 17.49 -31.17 38.88
C HIS A 109 16.24 -30.61 39.57
N PHE A 110 15.74 -29.44 39.16
CA PHE A 110 14.55 -28.77 39.70
C PHE A 110 13.43 -28.71 38.65
N GLU A 111 12.26 -29.26 38.98
CA GLU A 111 11.10 -29.35 38.09
C GLU A 111 9.83 -28.88 38.81
N VAL A 112 9.00 -28.08 38.14
CA VAL A 112 7.71 -27.60 38.66
C VAL A 112 6.57 -28.40 38.02
N ASN A 113 5.96 -29.31 38.79
CA ASN A 113 4.91 -30.21 38.29
C ASN A 113 3.55 -29.49 38.22
N SER A 114 3.15 -28.87 39.34
CA SER A 114 1.92 -28.10 39.48
C SER A 114 2.15 -26.87 40.38
N LEU A 115 1.40 -25.81 40.11
CA LEU A 115 1.56 -24.48 40.69
C LEU A 115 0.19 -23.81 40.74
N PHE A 116 -0.12 -23.12 41.84
CA PHE A 116 -1.36 -22.37 42.07
C PHE A 116 -1.08 -21.08 42.85
N VAL A 117 -1.54 -19.95 42.32
CA VAL A 117 -1.65 -18.67 43.03
C VAL A 117 -2.89 -18.74 43.91
N ASP A 118 -2.75 -18.40 45.18
CA ASP A 118 -3.83 -18.20 46.13
C ASP A 118 -3.82 -16.72 46.52
N ALA A 119 -4.64 -15.90 45.87
CA ALA A 119 -4.65 -14.44 46.07
C ALA A 119 -5.06 -14.08 47.50
N LYS A 120 -6.07 -14.77 48.03
CA LYS A 120 -6.59 -14.60 49.40
C LYS A 120 -5.53 -14.83 50.48
N LYS A 121 -4.61 -15.78 50.29
CA LYS A 121 -3.46 -15.99 51.18
C LYS A 121 -2.21 -15.20 50.77
N GLN A 122 -2.21 -14.54 49.61
CA GLN A 122 -1.04 -13.94 48.95
C GLN A 122 0.11 -14.93 48.79
N ARG A 123 -0.20 -16.16 48.34
CA ARG A 123 0.77 -17.28 48.30
C ARG A 123 0.79 -17.99 46.96
N LEU A 124 1.99 -18.19 46.43
CA LEU A 124 2.25 -19.13 45.34
C LEU A 124 2.56 -20.51 45.96
N ASN A 125 1.70 -21.49 45.70
CA ASN A 125 1.84 -22.86 46.16
C ASN A 125 2.32 -23.74 45.00
N MET A 126 3.36 -24.54 45.20
CA MET A 126 4.05 -25.29 44.16
C MET A 126 4.37 -26.72 44.62
N ASN A 127 4.08 -27.71 43.79
CA ASN A 127 4.60 -29.07 43.95
C ASN A 127 5.78 -29.28 43.01
N THR A 128 6.99 -29.31 43.56
CA THR A 128 8.23 -29.45 42.76
C THR A 128 8.93 -30.78 42.99
N HIS A 129 9.83 -31.16 42.10
CA HIS A 129 10.86 -32.16 42.36
C HIS A 129 12.23 -31.48 42.44
N PHE A 130 13.06 -31.89 43.40
CA PHE A 130 14.47 -31.51 43.48
C PHE A 130 15.33 -32.78 43.65
N TYR A 131 16.21 -33.06 42.68
CA TYR A 131 16.93 -34.34 42.57
C TYR A 131 15.99 -35.57 42.65
N GLY A 132 14.77 -35.47 42.10
CA GLY A 132 13.75 -36.52 42.15
C GLY A 132 13.01 -36.66 43.50
N ILE A 133 13.38 -35.89 44.52
CA ILE A 133 12.65 -35.81 45.78
C ILE A 133 11.52 -34.79 45.64
N LYS A 134 10.28 -35.15 46.03
CA LYS A 134 9.18 -34.19 46.10
C LYS A 134 9.48 -33.10 47.12
N LEU A 135 9.30 -31.85 46.70
CA LEU A 135 9.48 -30.66 47.51
C LEU A 135 8.27 -29.74 47.29
N PRO A 136 7.21 -29.88 48.09
CA PRO A 136 6.14 -28.88 48.13
C PRO A 136 6.65 -27.58 48.77
N LEU A 137 6.44 -26.47 48.08
CA LEU A 137 6.89 -25.13 48.45
C LEU A 137 5.72 -24.16 48.45
N SER A 138 5.67 -23.26 49.41
CA SER A 138 4.78 -22.09 49.37
C SER A 138 5.59 -20.82 49.63
N MET A 139 5.36 -19.77 48.87
CA MET A 139 6.10 -18.50 48.96
C MET A 139 5.15 -17.32 48.81
N SER A 140 5.44 -16.20 49.45
CA SER A 140 4.66 -14.97 49.30
C SER A 140 4.62 -14.57 47.82
N PHE A 141 3.45 -14.20 47.31
CA PHE A 141 3.20 -13.82 45.92
C PHE A 141 2.74 -12.37 45.90
N LEU A 142 3.56 -11.47 45.35
CA LEU A 142 3.25 -10.05 45.24
C LEU A 142 3.48 -9.57 43.80
N PRO A 143 2.42 -9.44 42.97
CA PRO A 143 2.50 -8.78 41.69
C PRO A 143 2.53 -7.26 41.90
N LEU A 144 3.45 -6.58 41.22
CA LEU A 144 3.56 -5.12 41.18
C LEU A 144 3.69 -4.68 39.72
N LEU A 145 3.44 -3.39 39.47
CA LEU A 145 3.71 -2.77 38.17
C LEU A 145 4.98 -1.92 38.29
N GLU A 146 5.96 -2.13 37.42
CA GLU A 146 7.23 -1.40 37.38
C GLU A 146 7.48 -0.88 35.96
N GLY A 147 6.99 0.34 35.68
CA GLY A 147 6.86 0.84 34.30
C GLY A 147 5.65 0.21 33.61
N ASP A 148 5.82 -0.29 32.39
CA ASP A 148 4.78 -1.05 31.68
C ASP A 148 4.77 -2.55 32.06
N ASP A 149 5.79 -3.04 32.79
CA ASP A 149 6.00 -4.45 33.10
C ASP A 149 5.34 -4.86 34.42
N MET A 150 4.72 -6.04 34.46
CA MET A 150 4.22 -6.64 35.69
C MET A 150 5.30 -7.52 36.34
N VAL A 151 5.85 -7.05 37.46
CA VAL A 151 6.93 -7.71 38.19
C VAL A 151 6.36 -8.48 39.38
N ILE A 152 6.38 -9.81 39.28
CA ILE A 152 5.98 -10.71 40.37
C ILE A 152 7.19 -10.98 41.25
N ARG A 153 7.14 -10.44 42.47
CA ARG A 153 8.15 -10.61 43.52
C ARG A 153 7.74 -11.75 44.46
N PHE A 154 8.75 -12.46 44.99
CA PHE A 154 8.58 -13.64 45.85
C PHE A 154 9.42 -13.53 47.12
N SER A 155 8.86 -13.94 48.26
CA SER A 155 9.54 -13.97 49.56
C SER A 155 9.08 -15.14 50.43
N ASP A 156 9.69 -15.29 51.62
CA ASP A 156 9.19 -16.13 52.73
C ASP A 156 8.83 -17.58 52.34
N ILE A 157 9.76 -18.28 51.69
CA ILE A 157 9.54 -19.66 51.24
C ILE A 157 9.43 -20.60 52.46
N VAL A 158 8.34 -21.35 52.51
CA VAL A 158 8.02 -22.38 53.50
C VAL A 158 7.82 -23.73 52.82
N ILE A 159 7.98 -24.82 53.57
CA ILE A 159 7.93 -26.18 53.03
C ILE A 159 6.64 -26.88 53.45
N GLY A 160 5.95 -27.47 52.46
CA GLY A 160 4.69 -28.20 52.64
C GLY A 160 3.46 -27.31 52.89
N GLU A 161 2.28 -27.89 52.66
CA GLU A 161 0.98 -27.30 53.01
C GLU A 161 0.86 -26.94 54.51
N GLY A 162 1.53 -27.70 55.39
CA GLY A 162 1.65 -27.37 56.81
C GLY A 162 2.49 -26.12 57.13
N GLY A 163 3.08 -25.47 56.11
CA GLY A 163 3.70 -24.16 56.21
C GLY A 163 4.97 -24.11 57.08
N PHE A 164 5.84 -25.12 57.00
CA PHE A 164 7.02 -25.20 57.89
C PHE A 164 7.94 -23.98 57.70
N PRO A 165 8.09 -23.10 58.70
CA PRO A 165 8.77 -21.82 58.54
C PRO A 165 10.28 -21.99 58.52
N LEU A 166 10.92 -21.47 57.47
CA LEU A 166 12.38 -21.40 57.38
C LEU A 166 12.90 -20.09 58.00
N GLN A 167 14.06 -20.15 58.67
CA GLN A 167 14.79 -18.93 59.02
C GLN A 167 15.16 -18.15 57.74
N ALA A 168 15.14 -16.81 57.79
CA ALA A 168 15.36 -15.95 56.62
C ALA A 168 16.61 -16.34 55.80
N SER A 169 17.76 -16.51 56.46
CA SER A 169 19.02 -16.91 55.78
C SER A 169 19.02 -18.34 55.20
N THR A 170 18.02 -19.17 55.53
CA THR A 170 17.78 -20.50 54.94
C THR A 170 16.75 -20.40 53.80
N SER A 171 15.72 -19.56 53.96
CA SER A 171 14.76 -19.17 52.92
C SER A 171 15.48 -18.59 51.70
N GLU A 172 16.34 -17.57 51.89
CA GLU A 172 17.17 -16.96 50.84
C GLU A 172 18.08 -17.97 50.13
N LYS A 173 18.76 -18.83 50.89
CA LYS A 173 19.65 -19.87 50.34
C LYS A 173 18.88 -20.88 49.50
N LEU A 174 17.71 -21.33 49.96
CA LEU A 174 16.85 -22.25 49.23
C LEU A 174 16.33 -21.59 47.94
N MET A 175 15.82 -20.37 48.03
CA MET A 175 15.33 -19.60 46.89
C MET A 175 16.42 -19.40 45.83
N LYS A 176 17.62 -18.98 46.24
CA LYS A 176 18.78 -18.83 45.34
C LYS A 176 19.29 -20.17 44.78
N LEU A 177 19.10 -21.28 45.48
CA LEU A 177 19.50 -22.61 45.02
C LEU A 177 18.51 -23.22 44.01
N LEU A 178 17.21 -22.93 44.15
CA LEU A 178 16.16 -23.42 43.23
C LEU A 178 16.02 -22.54 41.98
N PHE A 179 16.05 -21.21 42.15
CA PHE A 179 15.78 -20.24 41.08
C PHE A 179 17.01 -19.40 40.65
N GLY A 180 18.11 -19.40 41.40
CA GLY A 180 19.30 -18.61 41.04
C GLY A 180 19.01 -17.11 40.95
N ASN A 181 19.32 -16.52 39.80
CA ASN A 181 18.99 -15.12 39.47
C ASN A 181 17.71 -15.02 38.60
N GLN A 182 16.90 -16.08 38.48
CA GLN A 182 15.66 -16.11 37.68
C GLN A 182 14.45 -15.49 38.40
N LEU A 183 14.67 -14.66 39.42
CA LEU A 183 13.64 -13.90 40.15
C LEU A 183 14.02 -12.42 40.18
N PRO A 184 13.07 -11.47 40.06
CA PRO A 184 11.62 -11.69 39.96
C PRO A 184 11.16 -12.33 38.63
N ILE A 185 9.90 -12.73 38.59
CA ILE A 185 9.23 -13.01 37.31
C ILE A 185 8.76 -11.67 36.74
N ILE A 186 8.95 -11.49 35.44
CA ILE A 186 8.50 -10.31 34.70
C ILE A 186 7.54 -10.80 33.64
N LEU A 187 6.35 -10.23 33.63
CA LEU A 187 5.30 -10.37 32.63
C LEU A 187 5.27 -9.07 31.82
N ASP A 188 5.80 -9.13 30.60
CA ASP A 188 5.70 -8.05 29.61
C ASP A 188 4.22 -7.79 29.31
N SER A 189 3.72 -6.58 29.53
CA SER A 189 2.31 -6.26 29.33
C SER A 189 1.85 -6.47 27.88
N LYS A 190 2.75 -6.42 26.90
CA LYS A 190 2.48 -6.72 25.48
C LYS A 190 2.37 -8.22 25.20
N SER A 191 2.91 -9.06 26.09
CA SER A 191 2.65 -10.51 26.10
C SER A 191 1.38 -10.89 26.87
N VAL A 192 0.88 -9.97 27.71
CA VAL A 192 -0.33 -10.12 28.52
C VAL A 192 -1.57 -9.58 27.80
N LEU A 193 -1.46 -8.49 27.04
CA LEU A 193 -2.54 -7.84 26.31
C LEU A 193 -2.37 -8.06 24.80
N ASP A 194 -3.31 -8.81 24.20
CA ASP A 194 -3.37 -9.23 22.79
C ASP A 194 -3.36 -8.07 21.77
N VAL A 195 -3.66 -6.85 22.22
CA VAL A 195 -3.64 -5.63 21.39
C VAL A 195 -2.99 -4.50 22.19
N GLY A 196 -1.88 -3.96 21.68
CA GLY A 196 -1.06 -2.95 22.41
C GLY A 196 -1.77 -1.63 22.73
N ILE A 197 -2.94 -1.37 22.11
CA ILE A 197 -3.82 -0.21 22.37
C ILE A 197 -4.30 -0.12 23.82
N VAL A 198 -4.13 -1.17 24.63
CA VAL A 198 -4.44 -1.19 26.06
C VAL A 198 -3.15 -1.36 26.86
N LYS A 199 -3.04 -0.69 28.01
CA LYS A 199 -1.96 -0.84 29.00
C LYS A 199 -2.54 -1.15 30.39
N ILE A 200 -1.74 -1.77 31.26
CA ILE A 200 -2.10 -1.99 32.66
C ILE A 200 -1.70 -0.74 33.45
N LYS A 201 -2.65 -0.10 34.13
CA LYS A 201 -2.44 1.11 34.94
C LYS A 201 -2.01 0.80 36.37
N ASN A 202 -2.63 -0.22 36.97
CA ASN A 202 -2.24 -0.75 38.27
C ASN A 202 -2.68 -2.22 38.43
N VAL A 203 -2.10 -2.87 39.45
CA VAL A 203 -2.54 -4.16 39.97
C VAL A 203 -2.90 -3.96 41.44
N ASN A 204 -4.17 -4.13 41.77
CA ASN A 204 -4.69 -4.07 43.13
C ASN A 204 -4.93 -5.48 43.67
N LEU A 205 -4.75 -5.64 44.98
CA LEU A 205 -5.29 -6.80 45.72
C LEU A 205 -6.55 -6.36 46.46
N LEU A 206 -7.68 -6.98 46.14
CA LEU A 206 -8.93 -6.90 46.89
C LEU A 206 -9.03 -8.12 47.82
N GLU A 207 -10.05 -8.18 48.69
CA GLU A 207 -10.05 -9.06 49.89
C GLU A 207 -9.73 -10.56 49.64
N ASP A 208 -10.04 -11.08 48.44
CA ASP A 208 -9.71 -12.46 48.06
C ASP A 208 -9.24 -12.65 46.60
N HIS A 209 -8.97 -11.58 45.85
CA HIS A 209 -8.61 -11.67 44.43
C HIS A 209 -7.76 -10.48 43.94
N TYR A 210 -7.00 -10.72 42.86
CA TYR A 210 -6.32 -9.65 42.14
C TYR A 210 -7.25 -8.95 41.14
N SER A 211 -7.10 -7.64 41.07
CA SER A 211 -7.85 -6.74 40.19
C SER A 211 -6.88 -5.92 39.37
N PHE A 212 -7.03 -5.92 38.04
CA PHE A 212 -6.23 -5.10 37.14
C PHE A 212 -7.07 -3.91 36.71
N ASN A 213 -6.58 -2.68 36.93
CA ASN A 213 -7.12 -1.51 36.24
C ASN A 213 -6.34 -1.34 34.94
N ILE A 214 -7.05 -1.36 33.82
CA ILE A 214 -6.50 -1.22 32.48
C ILE A 214 -7.10 0.00 31.79
N GLU A 215 -6.31 0.67 30.96
CA GLU A 215 -6.71 1.90 30.25
C GLU A 215 -6.14 1.91 28.83
N ILE A 216 -6.70 2.74 27.94
CA ILE A 216 -6.20 2.87 26.57
C ILE A 216 -4.82 3.56 26.58
N ASN A 217 -3.97 3.14 25.66
CA ASN A 217 -2.59 3.58 25.57
C ASN A 217 -2.47 4.87 24.75
N ASP A 218 -2.53 6.01 25.44
CA ASP A 218 -2.41 7.37 24.89
C ASP A 218 -1.25 7.54 23.89
N ALA A 219 -0.13 6.85 24.12
CA ALA A 219 1.05 6.91 23.26
C ALA A 219 0.77 6.36 21.85
N ILE A 220 0.03 5.25 21.75
CA ILE A 220 -0.35 4.66 20.46
C ILE A 220 -1.36 5.54 19.74
N ILE A 221 -2.30 6.16 20.46
CA ILE A 221 -3.23 7.12 19.84
C ILE A 221 -2.44 8.31 19.26
N LYS A 222 -1.40 8.82 19.94
CA LYS A 222 -0.50 9.84 19.40
C LYS A 222 0.33 9.36 18.21
N ASP A 223 0.88 8.15 18.26
CA ASP A 223 1.72 7.59 17.18
C ASP A 223 0.90 7.36 15.90
N GLU A 224 -0.32 6.81 16.00
CA GLU A 224 -1.21 6.63 14.84
C GLU A 224 -1.70 8.00 14.29
N LEU A 225 -2.02 8.98 15.16
CA LEU A 225 -2.38 10.34 14.71
C LEU A 225 -1.25 11.02 13.92
N LYS A 226 0.02 10.78 14.25
CA LYS A 226 1.16 11.29 13.48
C LYS A 226 1.23 10.66 12.10
N LEU A 227 1.08 9.33 12.01
CA LEU A 227 1.00 8.60 10.74
C LEU A 227 -0.18 9.08 9.86
N MET A 228 -1.33 9.35 10.48
CA MET A 228 -2.50 9.95 9.82
C MET A 228 -2.25 11.38 9.35
N SER A 229 -1.45 12.18 10.08
CA SER A 229 -1.12 13.57 9.75
C SER A 229 -0.14 13.66 8.57
N GLU A 230 0.90 12.83 8.55
CA GLU A 230 1.84 12.73 7.42
C GLU A 230 1.15 12.35 6.10
N SER A 231 0.02 11.63 6.19
CA SER A 231 -0.78 11.15 5.05
C SER A 231 -2.08 11.95 4.83
N ALA A 232 -2.25 13.10 5.51
CA ALA A 232 -3.46 13.92 5.41
C ALA A 232 -3.61 14.61 4.03
N ASN A 233 -4.81 14.56 3.47
CA ASN A 233 -5.15 15.22 2.21
C ASN A 233 -5.20 16.74 2.40
N SER A 234 -4.24 17.47 1.81
CA SER A 234 -4.08 18.92 1.99
C SER A 234 -5.30 19.77 1.61
N GLU A 235 -6.09 19.29 0.65
CA GLU A 235 -7.26 19.95 0.11
C GLU A 235 -8.45 19.83 1.09
N LEU A 236 -8.67 18.64 1.63
CA LEU A 236 -9.64 18.40 2.70
C LEU A 236 -9.22 19.09 4.01
N MET A 237 -7.93 19.06 4.37
CA MET A 237 -7.40 19.79 5.54
C MET A 237 -7.68 21.30 5.45
N ALA A 238 -7.59 21.89 4.26
CA ALA A 238 -7.93 23.30 4.04
C ALA A 238 -9.43 23.60 4.19
N TYR A 239 -10.30 22.65 3.82
CA TYR A 239 -11.77 22.75 3.99
C TYR A 239 -12.18 22.61 5.47
N PHE A 240 -11.69 21.56 6.15
CA PHE A 240 -12.08 21.21 7.52
C PHE A 240 -11.65 22.28 8.54
N LYS A 241 -10.52 22.95 8.30
CA LYS A 241 -9.97 24.02 9.13
C LYS A 241 -10.98 25.10 9.52
N ASP A 242 -11.72 25.60 8.52
CA ASP A 242 -12.62 26.73 8.65
C ASP A 242 -14.11 26.27 8.60
N SER A 243 -14.35 24.96 8.82
CA SER A 243 -15.69 24.36 8.83
C SER A 243 -16.55 24.82 10.02
N ALA A 244 -17.86 24.87 9.78
CA ALA A 244 -18.88 25.09 10.81
C ALA A 244 -19.23 23.82 11.62
N ILE A 245 -18.74 22.65 11.21
CA ILE A 245 -18.98 21.37 11.87
C ILE A 245 -17.84 21.11 12.86
N GLU A 246 -18.18 21.05 14.15
CA GLU A 246 -17.20 20.97 15.24
C GLU A 246 -16.30 19.71 15.17
N SER A 247 -16.82 18.57 14.70
CA SER A 247 -16.01 17.35 14.54
C SER A 247 -14.98 17.45 13.42
N GLU A 248 -15.33 18.08 12.30
CA GLU A 248 -14.42 18.35 11.18
C GLU A 248 -13.30 19.30 11.60
N LYS A 249 -13.67 20.39 12.28
CA LYS A 249 -12.74 21.39 12.80
C LYS A 249 -11.80 20.81 13.87
N LYS A 250 -12.32 19.94 14.75
CA LYS A 250 -11.49 19.18 15.70
C LYS A 250 -10.56 18.20 14.99
N ALA A 251 -11.02 17.46 13.98
CA ALA A 251 -10.17 16.56 13.21
C ALA A 251 -9.00 17.29 12.53
N TYR A 252 -9.25 18.47 11.95
CA TYR A 252 -8.19 19.36 11.47
C TYR A 252 -7.21 19.75 12.58
N TYR A 253 -7.69 20.12 13.77
CA TYR A 253 -6.83 20.46 14.92
C TYR A 253 -5.98 19.27 15.38
N TYR A 254 -6.57 18.08 15.54
CA TYR A 254 -5.87 16.87 15.97
C TYR A 254 -4.74 16.49 15.00
N LEU A 255 -5.00 16.48 13.69
CA LEU A 255 -3.96 16.19 12.70
C LEU A 255 -2.92 17.30 12.60
N SER A 256 -3.32 18.58 12.66
CA SER A 256 -2.39 19.72 12.52
C SER A 256 -1.44 19.91 13.71
N ASN A 257 -1.75 19.33 14.87
CA ASN A 257 -0.98 19.49 16.12
C ASN A 257 -0.53 18.13 16.71
N ALA A 258 -0.50 17.06 15.91
CA ALA A 258 -0.31 15.67 16.36
C ALA A 258 0.95 15.41 17.22
N ASP A 259 2.00 16.24 17.07
CA ASP A 259 3.20 16.19 17.90
C ASP A 259 3.01 16.81 19.31
N ASP A 260 2.18 17.84 19.43
CA ASP A 260 2.06 18.72 20.61
C ASP A 260 0.80 18.46 21.46
N LEU A 261 -0.06 17.50 21.08
CA LEU A 261 -1.32 17.21 21.77
C LEU A 261 -1.12 16.92 23.27
N GLY A 262 -1.93 17.55 24.12
CA GLY A 262 -1.99 17.30 25.55
C GLY A 262 -2.62 15.96 25.90
N ASN A 263 -2.78 15.70 27.20
CA ASN A 263 -3.47 14.48 27.64
C ASN A 263 -5.00 14.65 27.60
N GLU A 264 -5.50 15.86 27.87
CA GLU A 264 -6.93 16.21 27.75
C GLU A 264 -7.41 16.10 26.29
N ASP A 265 -6.60 16.53 25.32
CA ASP A 265 -6.88 16.36 23.89
C ASP A 265 -7.10 14.88 23.52
N ILE A 266 -6.22 13.98 24.00
CA ILE A 266 -6.30 12.54 23.75
C ILE A 266 -7.44 11.88 24.53
N GLU A 267 -7.71 12.31 25.76
CA GLU A 267 -8.86 11.82 26.53
C GLU A 267 -10.19 12.15 25.82
N ILE A 268 -10.31 13.34 25.23
CA ILE A 268 -11.47 13.71 24.41
C ILE A 268 -11.58 12.80 23.17
N LEU A 269 -10.48 12.51 22.47
CA LEU A 269 -10.50 11.64 21.29
C LEU A 269 -10.78 10.17 21.64
N ILE A 270 -10.24 9.66 22.74
CA ILE A 270 -10.56 8.30 23.23
C ILE A 270 -12.05 8.20 23.58
N ASN A 271 -12.62 9.22 24.21
CA ASN A 271 -14.06 9.23 24.51
C ASN A 271 -14.93 9.34 23.24
N ASP A 272 -14.46 9.99 22.17
CA ASP A 272 -15.12 10.00 20.85
C ASP A 272 -15.10 8.60 20.19
N ILE A 273 -13.92 7.96 20.16
CA ILE A 273 -13.71 6.58 19.66
C ILE A 273 -14.56 5.56 20.42
N LEU A 274 -14.77 5.76 21.74
CA LEU A 274 -15.60 4.88 22.57
C LEU A 274 -17.10 5.25 22.58
N SER A 275 -17.55 6.23 21.79
CA SER A 275 -18.95 6.66 21.75
C SER A 275 -19.55 6.77 20.34
N ASP A 276 -19.62 7.98 19.76
CA ASP A 276 -20.26 8.21 18.46
C ASP A 276 -19.28 8.50 17.30
N CYS A 277 -17.98 8.38 17.55
CA CYS A 277 -16.88 8.37 16.58
C CYS A 277 -16.81 9.59 15.64
N LYS A 278 -17.51 10.69 15.90
CA LYS A 278 -17.63 11.80 14.94
C LYS A 278 -16.30 12.46 14.61
N ILE A 279 -15.44 12.66 15.61
CA ILE A 279 -14.10 13.21 15.39
C ILE A 279 -13.23 12.15 14.71
N ALA A 280 -13.28 10.89 15.14
CA ALA A 280 -12.54 9.80 14.53
C ALA A 280 -12.88 9.61 13.04
N GLU A 281 -14.17 9.55 12.67
CA GLU A 281 -14.64 9.54 11.28
C GLU A 281 -14.13 10.75 10.48
N SER A 282 -14.17 11.93 11.09
CA SER A 282 -13.70 13.17 10.46
C SER A 282 -12.18 13.12 10.21
N ILE A 283 -11.41 12.52 11.12
CA ILE A 283 -9.97 12.28 10.96
C ILE A 283 -9.72 11.26 9.83
N PHE A 284 -10.37 10.10 9.84
CA PHE A 284 -10.22 9.10 8.76
C PHE A 284 -10.67 9.62 7.38
N THR A 285 -11.58 10.60 7.33
CA THR A 285 -11.99 11.27 6.09
C THR A 285 -10.86 12.18 5.53
N LEU A 286 -10.09 12.83 6.40
CA LEU A 286 -8.93 13.66 6.04
C LEU A 286 -7.73 12.82 5.57
N THR A 287 -7.49 11.68 6.20
CA THR A 287 -6.33 10.79 5.99
C THR A 287 -6.37 10.04 4.65
N ASP A 288 -5.21 9.57 4.16
CA ASP A 288 -5.17 8.64 3.03
C ASP A 288 -5.96 7.34 3.28
N THR A 289 -6.57 6.81 2.23
CA THR A 289 -7.45 5.63 2.31
C THR A 289 -6.68 4.36 2.64
N GLN A 290 -5.42 4.21 2.22
CA GLN A 290 -4.59 3.05 2.56
C GLN A 290 -4.21 3.07 4.05
N VAL A 291 -3.72 4.21 4.56
CA VAL A 291 -3.36 4.36 5.98
C VAL A 291 -4.57 4.12 6.88
N SER A 292 -5.73 4.67 6.50
CA SER A 292 -7.00 4.41 7.21
C SER A 292 -7.33 2.91 7.28
N GLN A 293 -7.22 2.19 6.15
CA GLN A 293 -7.48 0.74 6.10
C GLN A 293 -6.50 -0.07 6.96
N GLU A 294 -5.20 0.27 6.96
CA GLU A 294 -4.19 -0.41 7.79
C GLU A 294 -4.48 -0.25 9.30
N ILE A 295 -5.02 0.91 9.70
CA ILE A 295 -5.43 1.20 11.08
C ILE A 295 -6.75 0.50 11.43
N PHE A 296 -7.74 0.46 10.53
CA PHE A 296 -8.96 -0.32 10.72
C PHE A 296 -8.68 -1.82 10.92
N VAL A 297 -7.81 -2.42 10.11
CA VAL A 297 -7.43 -3.84 10.27
C VAL A 297 -6.69 -4.09 11.59
N ARG A 298 -5.92 -3.11 12.09
CA ARG A 298 -5.18 -3.20 13.35
C ARG A 298 -6.08 -3.08 14.59
N TYR A 299 -7.17 -2.30 14.51
CA TYR A 299 -8.01 -1.94 15.65
C TYR A 299 -9.51 -2.17 15.46
N GLU A 300 -9.92 -3.00 14.51
CA GLU A 300 -11.32 -3.37 14.17
C GLU A 300 -12.24 -3.51 15.40
N LYS A 301 -11.78 -4.21 16.45
CA LYS A 301 -12.53 -4.43 17.70
C LYS A 301 -12.97 -3.14 18.41
N TYR A 302 -12.26 -2.02 18.21
CA TYR A 302 -12.49 -0.72 18.85
C TYR A 302 -13.08 0.34 17.90
N LEU A 303 -13.17 0.05 16.60
CA LEU A 303 -13.66 0.97 15.57
C LEU A 303 -14.95 0.45 14.89
N LYS A 304 -15.69 -0.43 15.59
CA LYS A 304 -16.82 -1.22 15.07
C LYS A 304 -17.93 -0.39 14.43
N ASP A 305 -18.16 0.83 14.91
CA ASP A 305 -19.25 1.71 14.48
C ASP A 305 -18.91 2.60 13.28
N ILE A 306 -17.67 2.52 12.75
CA ILE A 306 -17.22 3.31 11.60
C ILE A 306 -17.29 2.48 10.30
N ASP A 307 -18.23 2.82 9.40
CA ASP A 307 -18.30 2.20 8.07
C ASP A 307 -17.27 2.81 7.11
N SER A 308 -16.33 1.98 6.66
CA SER A 308 -15.30 2.38 5.69
C SER A 308 -15.85 2.81 4.33
N ASN A 309 -17.04 2.33 3.93
CA ASN A 309 -17.71 2.77 2.70
C ASN A 309 -18.29 4.18 2.87
N LEU A 310 -18.93 4.46 4.02
CA LEU A 310 -19.44 5.78 4.37
C LEU A 310 -18.31 6.82 4.41
N LEU A 311 -17.13 6.47 4.95
CA LEU A 311 -15.96 7.34 4.92
C LEU A 311 -15.50 7.68 3.49
N ILE A 312 -15.47 6.70 2.59
CA ILE A 312 -15.09 6.92 1.19
C ILE A 312 -16.10 7.83 0.48
N GLU A 313 -17.40 7.64 0.70
CA GLU A 313 -18.44 8.52 0.13
C GLU A 313 -18.44 9.92 0.74
N LYS A 314 -18.18 10.08 2.06
CA LYS A 314 -17.93 11.40 2.68
C LYS A 314 -16.73 12.10 2.04
N LYS A 315 -15.59 11.41 1.93
CA LYS A 315 -14.34 11.92 1.34
C LYS A 315 -14.54 12.37 -0.12
N LYS A 316 -15.25 11.56 -0.91
CA LYS A 316 -15.70 11.85 -2.28
C LYS A 316 -16.61 13.07 -2.33
N ALA A 317 -17.57 13.22 -1.42
CA ALA A 317 -18.48 14.37 -1.36
C ALA A 317 -17.72 15.68 -1.11
N HIS A 318 -16.92 15.76 -0.03
CA HIS A 318 -16.13 16.95 0.27
C HIS A 318 -15.12 17.29 -0.86
N LEU A 319 -14.42 16.29 -1.42
CA LEU A 319 -13.56 16.53 -2.58
C LEU A 319 -14.34 17.03 -3.80
N THR A 320 -15.55 16.53 -4.04
CA THR A 320 -16.41 17.03 -5.11
C THR A 320 -16.74 18.50 -4.89
N GLU A 321 -17.12 18.91 -3.68
CA GLU A 321 -17.42 20.31 -3.36
C GLU A 321 -16.21 21.24 -3.52
N ILE A 322 -15.01 20.79 -3.14
CA ILE A 322 -13.76 21.55 -3.28
C ILE A 322 -13.33 21.68 -4.76
N LEU A 323 -13.37 20.58 -5.50
CA LEU A 323 -12.79 20.48 -6.85
C LEU A 323 -13.73 21.04 -7.92
N LYS A 324 -15.04 20.84 -7.78
CA LYS A 324 -16.05 21.20 -8.79
C LYS A 324 -16.01 22.67 -9.25
N PRO A 325 -15.89 23.69 -8.38
CA PRO A 325 -15.76 25.08 -8.82
C PRO A 325 -14.53 25.31 -9.70
N VAL A 326 -13.40 24.69 -9.36
CA VAL A 326 -12.13 24.82 -10.11
C VAL A 326 -12.19 24.04 -11.42
N CYS A 327 -12.72 22.82 -11.40
CA CYS A 327 -12.95 22.04 -12.62
C CYS A 327 -13.86 22.79 -13.59
N LYS A 328 -14.91 23.44 -13.09
CA LYS A 328 -15.78 24.29 -13.91
C LYS A 328 -15.03 25.51 -14.46
N GLU A 329 -14.30 26.26 -13.62
CA GLU A 329 -13.52 27.44 -14.07
C GLU A 329 -12.55 27.08 -15.20
N ILE A 330 -11.85 25.93 -15.09
CA ILE A 330 -10.93 25.43 -16.12
C ILE A 330 -11.67 25.05 -17.42
N MET A 331 -12.84 24.40 -17.33
CA MET A 331 -13.63 23.99 -18.50
C MET A 331 -14.29 25.20 -19.20
N ASP A 332 -14.89 26.12 -18.43
CA ASP A 332 -15.47 27.36 -18.95
C ASP A 332 -14.38 28.19 -19.66
N ILE A 333 -13.15 28.23 -19.14
CA ILE A 333 -11.98 28.86 -19.78
C ILE A 333 -11.54 28.11 -21.05
N LEU A 334 -11.51 26.77 -21.03
CA LEU A 334 -11.12 25.96 -22.19
C LEU A 334 -12.05 26.24 -23.38
N GLU A 335 -13.37 26.17 -23.14
CA GLU A 335 -14.41 26.45 -24.14
C GLU A 335 -14.36 27.92 -24.61
N SER A 336 -14.26 28.90 -23.69
CA SER A 336 -14.40 30.34 -24.04
C SER A 336 -13.11 31.05 -24.49
N VAL A 337 -11.93 30.45 -24.32
CA VAL A 337 -10.64 31.07 -24.70
C VAL A 337 -9.90 30.27 -25.77
N TYR A 338 -9.85 28.94 -25.66
CA TYR A 338 -9.04 28.10 -26.55
C TYR A 338 -9.83 27.51 -27.73
N PHE A 339 -11.16 27.38 -27.59
CA PHE A 339 -12.08 26.77 -28.57
C PHE A 339 -13.32 27.66 -28.85
N ALA A 340 -13.17 28.97 -28.73
CA ALA A 340 -14.26 29.93 -28.95
C ALA A 340 -14.70 30.06 -30.43
N THR A 341 -13.79 29.73 -31.35
CA THR A 341 -14.00 29.75 -32.82
C THR A 341 -13.64 28.42 -33.50
N ASP A 342 -12.88 27.58 -32.81
CA ASP A 342 -12.22 26.39 -33.35
C ASP A 342 -12.87 25.16 -32.70
N PRO A 343 -13.18 24.07 -33.42
CA PRO A 343 -13.74 22.86 -32.81
C PRO A 343 -12.82 22.26 -31.73
N LEU A 344 -13.42 21.69 -30.68
CA LEU A 344 -12.68 20.93 -29.67
C LEU A 344 -12.27 19.57 -30.23
N TYR A 345 -11.07 19.51 -30.82
CA TYR A 345 -10.44 18.24 -31.18
C TYR A 345 -9.77 17.58 -29.96
N ILE A 346 -9.64 16.26 -30.01
CA ILE A 346 -8.99 15.43 -28.99
C ILE A 346 -7.81 14.70 -29.63
N ASN A 347 -6.59 14.98 -29.18
CA ASN A 347 -5.40 14.25 -29.62
C ASN A 347 -4.87 13.44 -28.44
N LYS A 348 -4.99 12.11 -28.52
CA LYS A 348 -4.59 11.17 -27.44
C LYS A 348 -5.23 11.57 -26.10
N GLY A 349 -6.56 11.66 -26.06
CA GLY A 349 -7.33 11.97 -24.85
C GLY A 349 -7.16 13.39 -24.26
N LEU A 350 -6.34 14.26 -24.87
CA LEU A 350 -6.14 15.65 -24.48
C LEU A 350 -6.75 16.64 -25.49
N PRO A 351 -7.25 17.81 -25.06
CA PRO A 351 -7.70 18.86 -25.96
C PRO A 351 -6.60 19.27 -26.95
N TYR A 352 -6.95 19.51 -28.20
CA TYR A 352 -6.00 19.73 -29.28
C TYR A 352 -6.39 20.91 -30.17
N ARG A 353 -5.47 21.84 -30.37
CA ARG A 353 -5.66 23.01 -31.23
C ARG A 353 -5.04 22.76 -32.60
N LEU A 354 -5.88 22.34 -33.54
CA LEU A 354 -5.48 22.00 -34.91
C LEU A 354 -4.74 23.15 -35.63
N ALA A 355 -5.09 24.40 -35.32
CA ALA A 355 -4.46 25.59 -35.88
C ALA A 355 -3.03 25.88 -35.39
N THR A 356 -2.60 25.33 -34.24
CA THR A 356 -1.23 25.49 -33.72
C THR A 356 -0.47 24.17 -33.58
N GLY A 357 -1.13 23.02 -33.75
CA GLY A 357 -0.54 21.69 -33.58
C GLY A 357 -0.30 21.29 -32.13
N GLU A 358 -0.91 21.99 -31.18
CA GLU A 358 -0.65 21.88 -29.73
C GLU A 358 -1.72 21.05 -29.01
N SER A 359 -1.28 20.12 -28.16
CA SER A 359 -2.16 19.47 -27.17
C SER A 359 -2.08 20.26 -25.87
N LEU A 360 -3.23 20.68 -25.33
CA LEU A 360 -3.31 21.43 -24.09
C LEU A 360 -3.32 20.48 -22.90
N SER A 361 -2.45 20.75 -21.92
CA SER A 361 -2.51 20.11 -20.62
C SER A 361 -3.28 20.97 -19.62
N LEU A 362 -3.78 20.36 -18.54
CA LEU A 362 -4.52 21.08 -17.50
C LEU A 362 -3.62 22.12 -16.79
N SER A 363 -2.32 21.82 -16.62
CA SER A 363 -1.35 22.79 -16.11
C SER A 363 -1.04 23.93 -17.09
N THR A 364 -1.06 23.68 -18.41
CA THR A 364 -0.96 24.74 -19.44
C THR A 364 -2.07 25.78 -19.24
N VAL A 365 -3.34 25.33 -19.26
CA VAL A 365 -4.52 26.19 -19.13
C VAL A 365 -4.50 26.98 -17.81
N VAL A 366 -4.17 26.31 -16.70
CA VAL A 366 -4.09 26.94 -15.37
C VAL A 366 -2.96 27.98 -15.28
N MET A 367 -1.80 27.74 -15.89
CA MET A 367 -0.66 28.67 -15.85
C MET A 367 -0.85 29.88 -16.78
N ASP A 368 -1.29 29.66 -18.02
CA ASP A 368 -1.53 30.71 -19.01
C ASP A 368 -2.56 31.74 -18.49
N GLN A 369 -3.72 31.23 -18.04
CA GLN A 369 -4.86 32.02 -17.61
C GLN A 369 -4.82 32.38 -16.12
N LYS A 370 -3.79 31.91 -15.40
CA LYS A 370 -3.50 32.22 -13.98
C LYS A 370 -4.64 31.84 -13.02
N VAL A 371 -5.28 30.71 -13.31
CA VAL A 371 -6.36 30.12 -12.49
C VAL A 371 -5.82 29.79 -11.10
N LYS A 372 -6.58 30.07 -10.04
CA LYS A 372 -6.10 30.03 -8.65
C LYS A 372 -6.12 28.62 -8.04
N VAL A 373 -5.34 27.70 -8.62
CA VAL A 373 -5.23 26.31 -8.16
C VAL A 373 -3.99 26.12 -7.28
N PRO A 374 -4.09 25.52 -6.09
CA PRO A 374 -2.91 25.13 -5.29
C PRO A 374 -2.06 24.09 -6.05
N ALA A 375 -0.73 24.27 -6.10
CA ALA A 375 0.15 23.38 -6.88
C ALA A 375 0.05 21.88 -6.47
N LYS A 376 -0.18 21.57 -5.18
CA LYS A 376 -0.41 20.19 -4.72
C LYS A 376 -1.68 19.55 -5.31
N MET A 377 -2.72 20.36 -5.51
CA MET A 377 -3.99 19.94 -6.12
C MET A 377 -3.81 19.82 -7.64
N LEU A 378 -3.20 20.82 -8.28
CA LEU A 378 -2.91 20.82 -9.72
C LEU A 378 -2.12 19.58 -10.16
N ASN A 379 -1.11 19.17 -9.39
CA ASN A 379 -0.28 18.01 -9.70
C ASN A 379 -1.03 16.65 -9.65
N LYS A 380 -2.23 16.61 -9.07
CA LYS A 380 -3.12 15.43 -9.04
C LYS A 380 -4.19 15.45 -10.13
N MET A 381 -4.30 16.56 -10.88
CA MET A 381 -5.37 16.80 -11.85
C MET A 381 -4.90 16.58 -13.29
N ALA A 382 -5.71 15.89 -14.09
CA ALA A 382 -5.45 15.70 -15.51
C ALA A 382 -6.74 15.76 -16.34
N PHE A 383 -6.64 16.23 -17.59
CA PHE A 383 -7.69 16.02 -18.58
C PHE A 383 -7.76 14.54 -19.00
N CYS A 384 -8.95 14.06 -19.28
CA CYS A 384 -9.22 12.74 -19.87
C CYS A 384 -10.47 12.79 -20.76
N TYR A 385 -10.57 11.92 -21.76
CA TYR A 385 -11.71 11.88 -22.68
C TYR A 385 -12.60 10.66 -22.43
N ASP A 386 -13.87 10.91 -22.13
CA ASP A 386 -14.93 9.90 -22.01
C ASP A 386 -15.51 9.65 -23.40
N LYS A 387 -15.01 8.59 -24.04
CA LYS A 387 -15.33 8.17 -25.41
C LYS A 387 -16.76 7.64 -25.54
N GLU A 388 -17.33 7.11 -24.45
CA GLU A 388 -18.70 6.57 -24.46
C GLU A 388 -19.75 7.69 -24.44
N ASN A 389 -19.42 8.82 -23.83
CA ASN A 389 -20.32 9.98 -23.67
C ASN A 389 -19.85 11.23 -24.44
N ASP A 390 -18.88 11.07 -25.35
CA ASP A 390 -18.34 12.10 -26.26
C ASP A 390 -17.98 13.42 -25.56
N ARG A 391 -17.26 13.32 -24.41
CA ARG A 391 -17.02 14.47 -23.53
C ARG A 391 -15.63 14.47 -22.87
N LEU A 392 -15.06 15.67 -22.74
CA LEU A 392 -13.85 15.92 -21.94
C LEU A 392 -14.19 16.01 -20.44
N ILE A 393 -13.40 15.36 -19.60
CA ILE A 393 -13.56 15.25 -18.15
C ILE A 393 -12.24 15.63 -17.45
N ILE A 394 -12.32 16.15 -16.21
CA ILE A 394 -11.15 16.33 -15.35
C ILE A 394 -11.09 15.20 -14.32
N SER A 395 -9.96 14.48 -14.28
CA SER A 395 -9.66 13.50 -13.25
C SER A 395 -8.85 14.11 -12.12
N TYR A 396 -8.98 13.54 -10.91
CA TYR A 396 -8.21 13.87 -9.71
C TYR A 396 -7.77 12.59 -8.99
N GLU A 397 -6.49 12.49 -8.64
CA GLU A 397 -5.96 11.40 -7.81
C GLU A 397 -6.33 11.62 -6.32
N MET A 398 -7.27 10.80 -5.81
CA MET A 398 -7.73 10.87 -4.41
C MET A 398 -6.80 10.10 -3.46
N SER A 399 -6.33 8.94 -3.93
CA SER A 399 -5.30 8.10 -3.30
C SER A 399 -4.68 7.21 -4.37
N ARG A 400 -3.59 6.49 -4.04
CA ARG A 400 -2.88 5.60 -4.99
C ARG A 400 -3.81 4.61 -5.72
N GLY A 401 -4.87 4.14 -5.06
CA GLY A 401 -5.82 3.17 -5.60
C GLY A 401 -7.10 3.75 -6.21
N LEU A 402 -7.40 5.04 -6.01
CA LEU A 402 -8.71 5.63 -6.34
C LEU A 402 -8.57 7.00 -7.02
N LYS A 403 -9.30 7.18 -8.12
CA LYS A 403 -9.45 8.47 -8.81
C LYS A 403 -10.91 8.93 -8.81
N LEU A 404 -11.08 10.25 -8.79
CA LEU A 404 -12.35 10.93 -8.91
C LEU A 404 -12.41 11.63 -10.27
N LEU A 405 -13.40 11.29 -11.09
CA LEU A 405 -13.73 11.94 -12.35
C LEU A 405 -14.80 13.01 -12.11
N ILE A 406 -14.60 14.21 -12.63
CA ILE A 406 -15.49 15.36 -12.41
C ILE A 406 -15.89 15.97 -13.75
N TYR A 407 -17.20 15.99 -14.02
CA TYR A 407 -17.78 16.57 -15.23
C TYR A 407 -18.99 17.46 -14.86
N LYS A 408 -18.82 18.78 -14.96
CA LYS A 408 -19.85 19.79 -14.64
C LYS A 408 -20.44 19.61 -13.23
N GLU A 409 -21.57 18.91 -13.12
CA GLU A 409 -22.27 18.66 -11.86
C GLU A 409 -22.05 17.22 -11.33
N GLU A 410 -21.50 16.32 -12.14
CA GLU A 410 -21.32 14.90 -11.87
C GLU A 410 -19.93 14.59 -11.32
N ALA A 411 -19.85 13.65 -10.37
CA ALA A 411 -18.59 13.14 -9.83
C ALA A 411 -18.63 11.62 -9.66
N ILE A 412 -17.75 10.91 -10.38
CA ILE A 412 -17.70 9.45 -10.47
C ILE A 412 -16.36 8.96 -9.91
N MET A 413 -16.41 8.07 -8.92
CA MET A 413 -15.21 7.45 -8.35
C MET A 413 -14.92 6.10 -9.03
N MET A 414 -13.65 5.82 -9.30
CA MET A 414 -13.20 4.53 -9.84
C MET A 414 -11.79 4.17 -9.34
N THR A 415 -11.37 2.92 -9.56
CA THR A 415 -10.01 2.49 -9.25
C THR A 415 -9.00 3.06 -10.25
N THR A 416 -7.74 3.21 -9.82
CA THR A 416 -6.63 3.61 -10.71
C THR A 416 -6.49 2.64 -11.89
N GLU A 417 -6.66 1.33 -11.67
CA GLU A 417 -6.58 0.31 -12.73
C GLU A 417 -7.69 0.44 -13.78
N THR A 418 -8.94 0.70 -13.36
CA THR A 418 -10.04 0.96 -14.31
C THR A 418 -9.83 2.28 -15.04
N TYR A 419 -9.36 3.32 -14.35
CA TYR A 419 -9.03 4.59 -14.98
C TYR A 419 -7.97 4.39 -16.09
N GLU A 420 -6.89 3.69 -15.80
CA GLU A 420 -5.78 3.50 -16.75
C GLU A 420 -6.20 2.67 -17.96
N LYS A 421 -7.09 1.69 -17.79
CA LYS A 421 -7.60 0.87 -18.90
C LYS A 421 -8.58 1.60 -19.82
N THR A 422 -9.30 2.61 -19.33
CA THR A 422 -10.34 3.31 -20.10
C THR A 422 -9.87 4.68 -20.62
N PHE A 423 -9.08 5.42 -19.84
CA PHE A 423 -8.79 6.84 -20.08
C PHE A 423 -7.32 7.16 -20.39
N THR A 424 -6.36 6.30 -20.05
CA THR A 424 -4.96 6.51 -20.43
C THR A 424 -4.77 6.14 -21.91
N PRO A 425 -4.33 7.06 -22.79
CA PRO A 425 -4.07 6.75 -24.19
C PRO A 425 -2.84 5.83 -24.33
N ALA A 426 -2.81 5.05 -25.41
CA ALA A 426 -1.61 4.30 -25.77
C ALA A 426 -0.42 5.24 -26.08
N GLY A 427 0.79 4.81 -25.72
CA GLY A 427 2.02 5.59 -25.86
C GLY A 427 2.57 5.61 -27.29
N THR A 428 1.83 6.21 -28.23
CA THR A 428 2.08 6.03 -29.68
C THR A 428 3.32 6.77 -30.22
N GLY A 429 3.97 7.62 -29.43
CA GLY A 429 5.19 8.33 -29.83
C GLY A 429 4.96 9.67 -30.54
N GLU A 430 5.93 10.06 -31.37
CA GLU A 430 5.99 11.35 -32.07
C GLU A 430 5.68 11.16 -33.56
N ALA A 431 4.75 11.96 -34.10
CA ALA A 431 4.38 11.90 -35.52
C ALA A 431 5.51 12.44 -36.41
N LYS A 432 5.93 11.64 -37.39
CA LYS A 432 7.03 11.96 -38.32
C LYS A 432 6.68 11.52 -39.74
N TRP A 433 7.31 12.16 -40.72
CA TRP A 433 7.37 11.62 -42.08
C TRP A 433 7.98 10.21 -42.04
N VAL A 434 7.36 9.25 -42.72
CA VAL A 434 7.91 7.89 -42.80
C VAL A 434 9.18 7.91 -43.65
N GLN A 435 10.29 7.51 -43.02
CA GLN A 435 11.64 7.49 -43.61
C GLN A 435 12.34 6.12 -43.45
N ASP A 436 11.66 5.12 -42.88
CA ASP A 436 12.12 3.74 -42.82
C ASP A 436 11.37 2.87 -43.85
N VAL A 437 12.13 2.02 -44.55
CA VAL A 437 11.61 1.14 -45.60
C VAL A 437 10.57 0.16 -45.07
N VAL A 438 10.70 -0.29 -43.81
CA VAL A 438 9.80 -1.30 -43.23
C VAL A 438 8.38 -0.76 -43.04
N THR A 439 8.22 0.42 -42.46
CA THR A 439 6.92 1.08 -42.30
C THR A 439 6.36 1.52 -43.65
N TRP A 440 7.21 2.06 -44.53
CA TRP A 440 6.81 2.49 -45.88
C TRP A 440 6.24 1.33 -46.71
N ASP A 441 6.96 0.22 -46.81
CA ASP A 441 6.52 -0.95 -47.58
C ASP A 441 5.28 -1.58 -46.97
N ALA A 442 5.24 -1.75 -45.64
CA ALA A 442 4.08 -2.34 -44.97
C ALA A 442 2.78 -1.52 -45.15
N ILE A 443 2.86 -0.19 -45.13
CA ILE A 443 1.73 0.69 -45.44
C ILE A 443 1.42 0.67 -46.94
N SER A 444 2.44 0.70 -47.80
CA SER A 444 2.26 0.70 -49.26
C SER A 444 1.58 -0.57 -49.75
N GLU A 445 1.87 -1.74 -49.19
CA GLU A 445 1.17 -2.98 -49.50
C GLU A 445 -0.31 -2.95 -49.07
N GLN A 446 -0.67 -2.29 -47.95
CA GLN A 446 -2.09 -2.07 -47.60
C GLN A 446 -2.79 -1.19 -48.64
N MET A 447 -2.13 -0.11 -49.10
CA MET A 447 -2.68 0.78 -50.12
C MET A 447 -2.83 0.09 -51.48
N LYS A 448 -1.85 -0.71 -51.91
CA LYS A 448 -1.93 -1.55 -53.12
C LYS A 448 -3.07 -2.57 -53.03
N ALA A 449 -3.18 -3.28 -51.91
CA ALA A 449 -4.24 -4.25 -51.68
C ALA A 449 -5.64 -3.59 -51.67
N TYR A 450 -5.75 -2.38 -51.12
CA TYR A 450 -6.98 -1.59 -51.12
C TYR A 450 -7.41 -1.19 -52.54
N PHE A 451 -6.50 -0.58 -53.32
CA PHE A 451 -6.77 -0.17 -54.69
C PHE A 451 -6.82 -1.33 -55.71
N GLN A 452 -6.40 -2.54 -55.32
CA GLN A 452 -6.24 -3.73 -56.17
C GLN A 452 -5.25 -3.52 -57.32
N GLU A 453 -4.17 -2.78 -57.03
CA GLU A 453 -3.21 -2.24 -58.02
C GLU A 453 -1.77 -2.56 -57.61
N GLU A 454 -0.93 -2.96 -58.58
CA GLU A 454 0.48 -3.31 -58.31
C GLU A 454 1.33 -2.11 -57.87
N ASN A 455 0.95 -0.91 -58.33
CA ASN A 455 1.71 0.31 -58.18
C ASN A 455 0.80 1.48 -57.77
N ILE A 456 1.28 2.26 -56.80
CA ILE A 456 0.60 3.42 -56.24
C ILE A 456 1.54 4.63 -56.27
N TYR A 457 0.96 5.81 -56.19
CA TYR A 457 1.65 7.05 -55.82
C TYR A 457 1.23 7.43 -54.40
N VAL A 458 2.21 7.74 -53.56
CA VAL A 458 2.01 8.33 -52.22
C VAL A 458 2.29 9.82 -52.33
N ARG A 459 1.34 10.65 -51.92
CA ARG A 459 1.48 12.12 -51.83
C ARG A 459 1.94 12.53 -50.43
N TYR A 460 1.45 11.81 -49.43
CA TYR A 460 1.66 12.12 -48.01
C TYR A 460 1.66 10.82 -47.19
N MET A 461 2.63 10.66 -46.29
CA MET A 461 2.71 9.58 -45.32
C MET A 461 3.45 10.05 -44.06
N LYS A 462 2.68 10.41 -43.01
CA LYS A 462 3.20 10.55 -41.64
C LYS A 462 2.69 9.43 -40.76
N ALA A 463 3.57 8.90 -39.91
CA ALA A 463 3.24 7.89 -38.92
C ALA A 463 3.83 8.24 -37.55
N ASP A 464 3.31 7.58 -36.52
CA ASP A 464 4.02 7.31 -35.27
C ASP A 464 4.10 5.78 -35.06
N ASN A 465 4.35 5.31 -33.84
CA ASN A 465 4.51 3.88 -33.56
C ASN A 465 3.19 3.07 -33.60
N GLN A 466 2.03 3.72 -33.69
CA GLN A 466 0.71 3.04 -33.73
C GLN A 466 -0.24 3.60 -34.80
N TYR A 467 -0.16 4.87 -35.17
CA TYR A 467 -1.07 5.51 -36.11
C TYR A 467 -0.35 6.09 -37.32
N ALA A 468 -0.94 5.96 -38.50
CA ALA A 468 -0.45 6.59 -39.72
C ALA A 468 -1.58 7.28 -40.48
N PHE A 469 -1.28 8.44 -41.07
CA PHE A 469 -2.15 9.14 -41.99
C PHE A 469 -1.48 9.21 -43.36
N VAL A 470 -2.20 8.72 -44.37
CA VAL A 470 -1.66 8.44 -45.70
C VAL A 470 -2.57 9.04 -46.75
N ILE A 471 -2.00 9.64 -47.79
CA ILE A 471 -2.76 10.06 -48.97
C ILE A 471 -2.10 9.44 -50.18
N ALA A 472 -2.84 8.57 -50.86
CA ALA A 472 -2.34 7.72 -51.93
C ALA A 472 -3.34 7.59 -53.09
N SER A 473 -2.85 7.18 -54.25
CA SER A 473 -3.64 6.98 -55.47
C SER A 473 -3.08 5.85 -56.34
N PRO A 474 -3.91 5.14 -57.14
CA PRO A 474 -3.43 4.19 -58.15
C PRO A 474 -2.46 4.83 -59.15
N LYS A 475 -1.40 4.11 -59.58
CA LYS A 475 -0.49 4.66 -60.61
C LYS A 475 -1.22 4.97 -61.93
N TYR A 476 -2.12 4.10 -62.37
CA TYR A 476 -2.84 4.26 -63.64
C TYR A 476 -4.04 5.23 -63.55
N ASN A 477 -4.40 5.70 -62.35
CA ASN A 477 -5.48 6.65 -62.12
C ASN A 477 -5.16 7.56 -60.91
N TYR A 478 -4.04 8.29 -61.00
CA TYR A 478 -3.51 9.13 -59.92
C TYR A 478 -4.40 10.34 -59.54
N GLN A 479 -5.42 10.60 -60.36
CA GLN A 479 -6.48 11.58 -60.13
C GLN A 479 -7.50 11.09 -59.08
N ASN A 480 -7.65 9.77 -58.91
CA ASN A 480 -8.43 9.15 -57.85
C ASN A 480 -7.56 8.94 -56.60
N TYR A 481 -7.20 10.05 -55.93
CA TYR A 481 -6.45 10.03 -54.68
C TYR A 481 -7.40 10.01 -53.47
N TRP A 482 -7.06 9.21 -52.46
CA TRP A 482 -7.87 9.00 -51.26
C TRP A 482 -6.98 9.20 -50.03
N ALA A 483 -7.54 9.78 -48.97
CA ALA A 483 -6.89 9.91 -47.67
C ALA A 483 -7.33 8.76 -46.74
N PHE A 484 -6.40 8.20 -45.98
CA PHE A 484 -6.60 7.02 -45.14
C PHE A 484 -6.01 7.24 -43.74
N ALA A 485 -6.76 6.82 -42.72
CA ALA A 485 -6.23 6.63 -41.39
C ALA A 485 -5.94 5.14 -41.17
N LEU A 486 -4.77 4.81 -40.63
CA LEU A 486 -4.35 3.45 -40.30
C LEU A 486 -3.94 3.31 -38.84
N GLU A 487 -4.11 2.11 -38.31
CA GLU A 487 -3.63 1.68 -37.00
C GLU A 487 -2.83 0.38 -37.09
N MET A 488 -1.71 0.33 -36.36
CA MET A 488 -0.89 -0.86 -36.16
C MET A 488 -1.49 -1.73 -35.04
N LYS A 489 -1.91 -2.95 -35.39
CA LYS A 489 -2.36 -3.98 -34.44
C LYS A 489 -1.66 -5.31 -34.73
N ASP A 490 -1.20 -5.99 -33.69
CA ASP A 490 -0.47 -7.27 -33.79
C ASP A 490 0.69 -7.28 -34.81
N ASN A 491 1.41 -6.15 -34.88
CA ASN A 491 2.49 -5.86 -35.85
C ASN A 491 2.05 -5.80 -37.33
N GLN A 492 0.78 -5.48 -37.60
CA GLN A 492 0.25 -5.22 -38.95
C GLN A 492 -0.49 -3.88 -39.00
N TRP A 493 -0.20 -3.08 -40.03
CA TRP A 493 -0.98 -1.88 -40.34
C TRP A 493 -2.34 -2.29 -40.92
N SER A 494 -3.40 -1.63 -40.43
CA SER A 494 -4.78 -1.84 -40.85
C SER A 494 -5.47 -0.50 -41.09
N ILE A 495 -6.27 -0.38 -42.15
CA ILE A 495 -7.07 0.82 -42.42
C ILE A 495 -8.22 0.88 -41.41
N ILE A 496 -8.37 2.01 -40.71
CA ILE A 496 -9.44 2.23 -39.74
C ILE A 496 -10.53 3.20 -40.26
N GLU A 497 -10.17 4.10 -41.18
CA GLU A 497 -11.10 4.97 -41.90
C GLU A 497 -10.57 5.25 -43.32
N GLU A 498 -11.46 5.23 -44.30
CA GLU A 498 -11.17 5.43 -45.73
C GLU A 498 -11.76 6.75 -46.25
N ASN A 499 -11.12 7.33 -47.26
CA ASN A 499 -11.48 8.61 -47.88
C ASN A 499 -11.77 9.75 -46.86
N VAL A 500 -10.81 9.99 -45.96
CA VAL A 500 -10.93 10.99 -44.89
C VAL A 500 -11.00 12.40 -45.48
N ALA A 501 -12.22 12.91 -45.65
CA ALA A 501 -12.52 14.24 -46.15
C ALA A 501 -12.76 15.30 -45.04
N SER A 502 -12.70 14.91 -43.76
CA SER A 502 -12.69 15.86 -42.64
C SER A 502 -12.00 15.33 -41.39
N ILE A 503 -11.27 16.23 -40.72
CA ILE A 503 -10.52 15.98 -39.49
C ILE A 503 -11.47 15.91 -38.28
N GLU A 504 -12.56 16.70 -38.26
CA GLU A 504 -13.59 16.62 -37.22
C GLU A 504 -14.25 15.23 -37.23
N TYR A 505 -14.61 14.74 -38.43
CA TYR A 505 -15.23 13.44 -38.60
C TYR A 505 -14.31 12.28 -38.21
N LEU A 506 -13.05 12.30 -38.66
CA LEU A 506 -12.02 11.34 -38.25
C LEU A 506 -11.87 11.33 -36.72
N ASN A 507 -11.77 12.51 -36.11
CA ASN A 507 -11.51 12.61 -34.68
C ASN A 507 -12.69 12.15 -33.82
N LYS A 508 -13.92 12.46 -34.23
CA LYS A 508 -15.13 12.00 -33.54
C LYS A 508 -15.28 10.48 -33.57
N ARG A 509 -14.84 9.81 -34.65
CA ARG A 509 -14.82 8.34 -34.74
C ARG A 509 -13.62 7.70 -34.04
N HIS A 510 -12.46 8.35 -34.09
CA HIS A 510 -11.19 7.82 -33.61
C HIS A 510 -10.46 8.83 -32.69
N PRO A 511 -10.98 9.12 -31.48
CA PRO A 511 -10.42 10.14 -30.58
C PRO A 511 -9.05 9.78 -29.96
N ASP A 512 -8.61 8.52 -30.12
CA ASP A 512 -7.24 8.09 -29.77
C ASP A 512 -6.23 8.38 -30.89
N PHE A 513 -6.68 8.59 -32.14
CA PHE A 513 -5.81 8.76 -33.30
C PHE A 513 -4.91 9.98 -33.12
N ASN A 514 -3.62 9.84 -33.46
CA ASN A 514 -2.68 10.94 -33.33
C ASN A 514 -2.91 11.99 -34.42
N LEU A 515 -3.70 13.02 -34.15
CA LEU A 515 -4.01 14.09 -35.10
C LEU A 515 -2.75 14.80 -35.64
N LYS A 516 -1.60 14.72 -34.96
CA LYS A 516 -0.32 15.25 -35.47
C LYS A 516 0.23 14.49 -36.69
N THR A 517 -0.32 13.34 -37.07
CA THR A 517 -0.01 12.71 -38.36
C THR A 517 -0.84 13.30 -39.51
N VAL A 518 -2.01 13.89 -39.23
CA VAL A 518 -2.93 14.41 -40.25
C VAL A 518 -2.41 15.72 -40.87
N THR A 519 -2.84 16.04 -42.09
CA THR A 519 -2.65 17.37 -42.70
C THR A 519 -3.99 18.05 -42.96
N ASN A 520 -4.05 19.35 -42.67
CA ASN A 520 -5.23 20.20 -42.90
C ASN A 520 -5.50 20.44 -44.40
N GLU A 521 -4.55 20.08 -45.27
CA GLU A 521 -4.68 20.19 -46.72
C GLU A 521 -5.83 19.37 -47.29
N ILE A 522 -6.25 18.28 -46.63
CA ILE A 522 -7.39 17.45 -47.07
C ILE A 522 -8.74 18.20 -47.06
N GLU A 523 -8.88 19.23 -46.22
CA GLU A 523 -10.08 20.06 -46.12
C GLU A 523 -9.98 21.36 -46.95
N THR A 524 -8.79 21.71 -47.45
CA THR A 524 -8.48 23.06 -47.95
C THR A 524 -7.84 23.12 -49.34
N VAL A 525 -7.10 22.09 -49.76
CA VAL A 525 -6.45 22.02 -51.07
C VAL A 525 -7.31 21.19 -52.01
N GLN A 526 -7.83 21.81 -53.07
CA GLN A 526 -8.55 21.11 -54.12
C GLN A 526 -7.59 20.78 -55.27
N LEU A 527 -7.58 19.51 -55.67
CA LEU A 527 -6.81 19.04 -56.82
C LEU A 527 -7.68 19.02 -58.07
N HIS A 528 -7.05 19.34 -59.20
CA HIS A 528 -7.71 19.50 -60.50
C HIS A 528 -6.99 18.67 -61.56
N ASN A 529 -7.78 18.11 -62.48
CA ASN A 529 -7.27 17.30 -63.58
C ASN A 529 -6.78 18.20 -64.72
N LEU A 530 -5.56 17.97 -65.19
CA LEU A 530 -5.04 18.56 -66.42
C LEU A 530 -5.49 17.73 -67.63
N GLY A 531 -5.81 18.42 -68.74
CA GLY A 531 -6.12 17.77 -70.02
C GLY A 531 -4.90 17.63 -70.92
N ASP A 532 -4.97 16.74 -71.91
CA ASP A 532 -3.88 16.40 -72.85
C ASP A 532 -3.25 17.63 -73.52
N GLU A 533 -4.06 18.64 -73.85
CA GLU A 533 -3.57 19.91 -74.43
C GLU A 533 -2.64 20.67 -73.46
N MET A 534 -2.96 20.69 -72.16
CA MET A 534 -2.11 21.32 -71.13
C MET A 534 -0.83 20.52 -70.93
N ILE A 535 -0.90 19.19 -70.95
CA ILE A 535 0.25 18.29 -70.88
C ILE A 535 1.22 18.56 -72.04
N SER A 536 0.72 18.73 -73.27
CA SER A 536 1.57 19.11 -74.41
C SER A 536 2.21 20.49 -74.23
N VAL A 537 1.46 21.48 -73.74
CA VAL A 537 1.99 22.85 -73.51
C VAL A 537 3.08 22.84 -72.43
N ILE A 538 2.91 22.08 -71.35
CA ILE A 538 3.92 21.89 -70.30
C ILE A 538 5.21 21.29 -70.88
N LEU A 539 5.11 20.25 -71.70
CA LEU A 539 6.28 19.61 -72.33
C LEU A 539 6.98 20.52 -73.34
N ASP A 540 6.23 21.33 -74.11
CA ASP A 540 6.81 22.32 -75.02
C ASP A 540 7.53 23.46 -74.26
N ASP A 541 6.95 23.97 -73.17
CA ASP A 541 7.59 25.01 -72.34
C ASP A 541 8.83 24.47 -71.59
N MET A 542 8.81 23.20 -71.15
CA MET A 542 9.99 22.54 -70.57
C MET A 542 11.18 22.43 -71.54
N VAL A 543 10.93 22.24 -72.84
CA VAL A 543 11.99 22.30 -73.87
C VAL A 543 12.45 23.74 -74.09
N ASN A 544 11.51 24.70 -74.20
CA ASN A 544 11.84 26.12 -74.41
C ASN A 544 12.64 26.75 -73.26
N LYS A 545 12.48 26.23 -72.03
CA LYS A 545 13.23 26.63 -70.83
C LYS A 545 14.52 25.81 -70.59
N GLU A 546 14.91 24.96 -71.55
CA GLU A 546 16.08 24.06 -71.48
C GLU A 546 16.07 23.06 -70.30
N MET A 547 14.91 22.83 -69.67
CA MET A 547 14.75 21.90 -68.52
C MET A 547 14.79 20.43 -68.96
N ILE A 548 14.40 20.14 -70.20
CA ILE A 548 14.59 18.84 -70.89
C ILE A 548 15.13 19.06 -72.30
N PRO A 549 15.97 18.15 -72.85
CA PRO A 549 16.66 18.36 -74.13
C PRO A 549 15.79 18.12 -75.38
N THR A 550 14.69 17.38 -75.24
CA THR A 550 13.64 17.17 -76.24
C THR A 550 12.38 16.63 -75.54
N LYS A 551 11.23 16.69 -76.20
CA LYS A 551 10.01 15.97 -75.79
C LYS A 551 9.87 14.59 -76.44
N ASP A 552 10.78 14.21 -77.37
CA ASP A 552 10.72 12.91 -78.05
C ASP A 552 10.93 11.76 -77.06
N GLY A 553 9.90 10.94 -76.87
CA GLY A 553 9.92 9.83 -75.90
C GLY A 553 9.77 10.26 -74.44
N ILE A 554 9.46 11.53 -74.16
CA ILE A 554 9.15 12.03 -72.82
C ILE A 554 7.64 12.35 -72.72
N THR A 555 6.98 11.81 -71.70
CA THR A 555 5.62 12.19 -71.32
C THR A 555 5.52 12.36 -69.80
N ILE A 556 4.41 12.94 -69.35
CA ILE A 556 4.05 13.04 -67.94
C ILE A 556 3.44 11.69 -67.50
N GLU A 557 3.98 11.07 -66.44
CA GLU A 557 3.45 9.85 -65.81
C GLU A 557 2.42 10.15 -64.71
N TYR A 558 2.59 11.27 -64.00
CA TYR A 558 1.76 11.76 -62.91
C TYR A 558 1.68 13.28 -62.97
N CYS A 559 0.53 13.87 -62.64
CA CYS A 559 0.44 15.30 -62.40
C CYS A 559 -0.59 15.65 -61.32
N SER A 560 -0.42 16.84 -60.73
CA SER A 560 -1.32 17.36 -59.71
C SER A 560 -1.36 18.88 -59.78
N TYR A 561 -2.50 19.44 -60.19
CA TYR A 561 -2.74 20.88 -60.18
C TYR A 561 -3.54 21.27 -58.94
N GLY A 562 -3.00 22.16 -58.09
CA GLY A 562 -3.68 22.69 -56.90
C GLY A 562 -3.18 24.10 -56.56
N ASN A 563 -4.07 24.93 -56.00
CA ASN A 563 -3.81 26.36 -55.72
C ASN A 563 -3.26 27.11 -56.95
N GLN A 564 -1.96 27.43 -56.97
CA GLN A 564 -1.24 28.08 -58.06
C GLN A 564 -0.11 27.21 -58.65
N TYR A 565 -0.09 25.91 -58.33
CA TYR A 565 1.04 25.02 -58.59
C TYR A 565 0.62 23.76 -59.36
N ILE A 566 1.40 23.41 -60.38
CA ILE A 566 1.30 22.14 -61.12
C ILE A 566 2.54 21.32 -60.80
N ASP A 567 2.41 20.27 -60.01
CA ASP A 567 3.42 19.21 -59.94
C ASP A 567 3.24 18.21 -61.08
N PHE A 568 4.36 17.67 -61.60
CA PHE A 568 4.36 16.60 -62.59
C PHE A 568 5.65 15.76 -62.59
N LEU A 569 5.47 14.45 -62.74
CA LEU A 569 6.54 13.46 -62.89
C LEU A 569 6.72 13.10 -64.37
N LEU A 570 7.95 13.17 -64.88
CA LEU A 570 8.29 12.76 -66.26
C LEU A 570 8.71 11.29 -66.34
N THR A 571 8.44 10.65 -67.48
CA THR A 571 9.01 9.35 -67.85
C THR A 571 10.54 9.41 -67.80
N GLY A 572 11.12 8.74 -66.81
CA GLY A 572 12.51 8.94 -66.39
C GLY A 572 12.69 9.29 -64.92
N GLY A 573 11.60 9.48 -64.16
CA GLY A 573 11.62 9.58 -62.70
C GLY A 573 12.05 10.93 -62.14
N LYS A 574 11.91 12.01 -62.92
CA LYS A 574 12.15 13.39 -62.44
C LYS A 574 10.84 14.13 -62.25
N GLU A 575 10.70 14.73 -61.08
CA GLU A 575 9.52 15.48 -60.62
C GLU A 575 9.84 16.98 -60.62
N TYR A 576 8.89 17.77 -61.12
CA TYR A 576 9.04 19.20 -61.36
C TYR A 576 7.75 19.93 -60.98
N VAL A 577 7.87 21.14 -60.46
CA VAL A 577 6.73 21.98 -60.09
C VAL A 577 6.74 23.28 -60.89
N TYR A 578 5.65 23.55 -61.61
CA TYR A 578 5.35 24.85 -62.23
C TYR A 578 4.56 25.74 -61.28
N LEU A 579 4.99 27.00 -61.15
CA LEU A 579 4.15 28.10 -60.68
C LEU A 579 3.32 28.65 -61.85
N VAL A 580 2.00 28.70 -61.68
CA VAL A 580 1.02 29.20 -62.63
C VAL A 580 0.57 30.60 -62.20
N TYR A 581 0.76 31.61 -63.05
CA TYR A 581 0.34 32.98 -62.77
C TYR A 581 -0.62 33.48 -63.84
N SER A 582 -1.83 33.92 -63.44
CA SER A 582 -2.85 34.47 -64.35
C SER A 582 -3.16 33.58 -65.57
N MET A 583 -3.23 32.26 -65.36
CA MET A 583 -3.41 31.21 -66.39
C MET A 583 -2.21 30.98 -67.34
N TYR A 584 -1.01 31.46 -67.00
CA TYR A 584 0.23 31.18 -67.73
C TYR A 584 1.22 30.36 -66.89
N LEU A 585 1.95 29.44 -67.53
CA LEU A 585 3.14 28.82 -66.95
C LEU A 585 4.21 29.91 -66.75
N HIS A 586 4.63 30.14 -65.51
CA HIS A 586 5.55 31.23 -65.17
C HIS A 586 6.98 30.71 -64.99
N THR A 587 7.19 29.95 -63.92
CA THR A 587 8.50 29.43 -63.48
C THR A 587 8.35 27.95 -63.17
N VAL A 588 9.38 27.17 -63.48
CA VAL A 588 9.47 25.74 -63.11
C VAL A 588 10.79 25.47 -62.42
N TYR A 589 10.72 24.61 -61.40
CA TYR A 589 11.88 24.07 -60.71
C TYR A 589 11.75 22.54 -60.65
N ASP A 590 12.85 21.84 -60.44
CA ASP A 590 12.79 20.48 -59.87
C ASP A 590 12.12 20.53 -58.49
N LYS A 591 11.46 19.43 -58.10
CA LYS A 591 10.79 19.24 -56.80
C LYS A 591 11.62 19.74 -55.61
N GLU A 592 12.88 19.30 -55.54
CA GLU A 592 13.81 19.67 -54.47
C GLU A 592 14.02 21.19 -54.36
N THR A 593 14.12 21.88 -55.49
CA THR A 593 14.28 23.35 -55.53
C THR A 593 12.96 24.08 -55.32
N ALA A 594 11.83 23.53 -55.79
CA ALA A 594 10.50 24.08 -55.54
C ALA A 594 10.17 24.13 -54.04
N ILE A 595 10.31 23.00 -53.34
CA ILE A 595 10.06 22.89 -51.88
C ILE A 595 10.96 23.83 -51.07
N LYS A 596 12.18 24.14 -51.55
CA LYS A 596 13.12 25.07 -50.91
C LYS A 596 12.87 26.55 -51.25
N THR A 597 11.99 26.85 -52.21
CA THR A 597 11.78 28.20 -52.76
C THR A 597 10.37 28.74 -52.55
N TRP A 598 9.36 27.87 -52.42
CA TRP A 598 7.95 28.23 -52.31
C TRP A 598 7.37 27.76 -50.97
N GLU A 599 7.33 28.65 -49.98
CA GLU A 599 6.83 28.37 -48.62
C GLU A 599 5.31 28.09 -48.57
N ASP A 600 4.57 28.41 -49.63
CA ASP A 600 3.13 28.16 -49.80
C ASP A 600 2.81 26.97 -50.74
N LEU A 601 3.83 26.19 -51.13
CA LEU A 601 3.67 24.94 -51.89
C LEU A 601 3.01 23.86 -51.00
N PRO A 602 1.82 23.34 -51.33
CA PRO A 602 1.15 22.34 -50.49
C PRO A 602 1.81 20.97 -50.60
N ASP A 603 1.99 20.28 -49.47
CA ASP A 603 2.56 18.91 -49.41
C ASP A 603 1.81 17.95 -50.36
N LEU A 604 0.47 18.07 -50.41
CA LEU A 604 -0.48 17.18 -51.11
C LEU A 604 -0.27 17.08 -52.64
N ILE A 605 0.29 18.11 -53.28
CA ILE A 605 0.41 18.12 -54.74
C ILE A 605 1.60 17.28 -55.21
N THR A 606 2.71 17.35 -54.48
CA THR A 606 3.93 16.60 -54.75
C THR A 606 3.77 15.12 -54.37
N LEU A 607 4.70 14.29 -54.81
CA LEU A 607 4.83 12.92 -54.31
C LEU A 607 5.73 12.91 -53.08
N GLN A 608 5.46 12.04 -52.10
CA GLN A 608 6.47 11.73 -51.09
C GLN A 608 7.45 10.71 -51.67
N ASP A 609 8.74 11.03 -51.63
CA ASP A 609 9.78 10.10 -52.09
C ASP A 609 9.85 8.87 -51.17
N PRO A 610 9.93 7.65 -51.74
CA PRO A 610 10.12 6.44 -50.94
C PRO A 610 11.49 6.49 -50.23
N PRO A 611 11.59 6.00 -48.99
CA PRO A 611 12.85 5.97 -48.27
C PRO A 611 13.90 5.15 -49.02
N GLY A 612 15.07 5.74 -49.23
CA GLY A 612 16.17 5.08 -49.92
C GLY A 612 16.66 3.84 -49.17
N ILE A 613 16.89 2.75 -49.90
CA ILE A 613 17.56 1.55 -49.38
C ILE A 613 18.99 1.94 -48.96
N GLN A 614 19.33 1.74 -47.68
CA GLN A 614 20.66 1.97 -47.11
C GLN A 614 21.60 0.77 -47.32
#